data_AF-A0AAN3SPJ7-F1
#
_entry.id   AF-A0AAN3SPJ7-F1
#
_cell.length_a   1.000
_cell.length_b   1.000
_cell.length_c   1.000
_cell.angle_alpha   90.00
_cell.angle_beta   90.00
_cell.angle_gamma   90.00
#
_symmetry.space_group_name_H-M   'P 1'
#
loop_
_entity.id
_entity.type
_entity.pdbx_description
1 polymer ?
#
loop_
_entity_poly.entity_id
_entity_poly.type
_entity_poly.pdbx_seq_one_letter_code
_entity_poly.pdbx_strand_id
1 'polypeptide(L)'
;RTLSAWPYASAFFRCLNGSRRISLTDLRFFAPALTKEEFHGNRLLWLAAVDKLIESFGEVCVLPLPSDAGHRLFPSVPFREGERRRQKTTLTEQKYSRQREREAERRELEYQTCFAQAQIDLAFHTPATVGSWLSRWSGVVEEHDLETIFWGWCGRFPSLSSFDRFFWQEEPLWRLIFEAGEAGRGAPVQVRALEQWMIPNKLENAI
;
A
#
# COMPACT_ATOMS: atom_id res chain seq x y z
N ARG A 1 39.93 -20.14 41.32
CA ARG A 1 38.68 -20.81 40.88
C ARG A 1 38.80 -21.03 39.38
N THR A 2 39.06 -22.26 38.93
CA THR A 2 39.04 -22.59 37.50
C THR A 2 37.60 -22.59 37.00
N LEU A 3 37.30 -21.82 35.96
CA LEU A 3 36.01 -21.88 35.29
C LEU A 3 35.85 -23.27 34.66
N SER A 4 34.74 -23.96 34.95
CA SER A 4 34.42 -25.22 34.28
C SER A 4 34.23 -24.97 32.79
N ALA A 5 34.61 -25.91 31.94
CA ALA A 5 34.46 -25.81 30.48
C ALA A 5 33.02 -25.49 30.02
N TRP A 6 32.01 -25.81 30.84
CA TRP A 6 30.59 -25.57 30.58
C TRP A 6 29.92 -24.97 31.84
N PRO A 7 30.08 -23.66 32.10
CA PRO A 7 29.70 -23.03 33.36
C PRO A 7 28.18 -22.98 33.57
N TYR A 8 27.39 -22.75 32.53
CA TYR A 8 25.93 -22.62 32.62
C TYR A 8 25.26 -23.98 32.79
N ALA A 9 25.67 -24.97 32.00
CA ALA A 9 25.20 -26.35 32.15
C ALA A 9 25.56 -26.90 33.54
N SER A 10 26.79 -26.67 34.01
CA SER A 10 27.23 -27.13 35.33
C SER A 10 26.49 -26.45 36.47
N ALA A 11 26.13 -25.17 36.34
CA ALA A 11 25.34 -24.45 37.32
C ALA A 11 23.89 -24.96 37.34
N PHE A 12 23.30 -25.15 36.17
CA PHE A 12 21.93 -25.65 36.01
C PHE A 12 21.74 -27.03 36.61
N PHE A 13 22.57 -28.01 36.26
CA PHE A 13 22.46 -29.36 36.82
C PHE A 13 22.84 -29.41 38.31
N ARG A 14 23.70 -28.50 38.78
CA ARG A 14 23.96 -28.35 40.22
C ARG A 14 22.71 -27.87 40.97
N CYS A 15 21.95 -26.94 40.40
CA CYS A 15 20.69 -26.48 40.97
C CYS A 15 19.59 -27.55 40.89
N LEU A 16 19.52 -28.33 39.80
CA LEU A 16 18.51 -29.36 39.63
C LEU A 16 18.74 -30.61 40.49
N ASN A 17 19.95 -31.15 40.48
CA ASN A 17 20.25 -32.47 41.04
C ASN A 17 21.22 -32.44 42.23
N GLY A 18 21.63 -31.25 42.67
CA GLY A 18 22.64 -31.07 43.74
C GLY A 18 24.04 -31.58 43.39
N SER A 19 24.22 -32.13 42.18
CA SER A 19 25.39 -32.91 41.80
C SER A 19 26.34 -32.08 40.94
N ARG A 20 27.65 -32.24 41.19
CA ARG A 20 28.72 -31.62 40.38
C ARG A 20 29.02 -32.39 39.09
N ARG A 21 28.55 -33.64 38.98
CA ARG A 21 28.77 -34.51 37.82
C ARG A 21 27.45 -34.64 37.06
N ILE A 22 27.48 -34.25 35.79
CA ILE A 22 26.35 -34.39 34.88
C ILE A 22 26.33 -35.84 34.38
N SER A 23 25.24 -36.52 34.67
CA SER A 23 25.00 -37.94 34.36
C SER A 23 24.02 -38.12 33.20
N LEU A 24 23.93 -39.33 32.67
CA LEU A 24 23.02 -39.64 31.56
C LEU A 24 21.53 -39.46 31.94
N THR A 25 21.15 -39.73 33.19
CA THR A 25 19.79 -39.50 33.67
C THR A 25 19.41 -38.03 33.64
N ASP A 26 20.38 -37.14 33.83
CA ASP A 26 20.15 -35.69 33.81
C ASP A 26 19.86 -35.20 32.39
N LEU A 27 20.52 -35.79 31.39
CA LEU A 27 20.28 -35.47 29.98
C LEU A 27 19.02 -36.12 29.42
N ARG A 28 18.54 -37.22 30.03
CA ARG A 28 17.24 -37.81 29.71
C ARG A 28 16.07 -36.89 30.01
N PHE A 29 16.26 -35.84 30.83
CA PHE A 29 15.31 -34.74 30.98
C PHE A 29 14.99 -34.07 29.63
N PHE A 30 16.01 -33.89 28.79
CA PHE A 30 15.89 -33.28 27.46
C PHE A 30 15.51 -34.31 26.40
N ALA A 31 16.18 -35.47 26.40
CA ALA A 31 16.00 -36.53 25.43
C ALA A 31 15.75 -37.87 26.13
N PRO A 32 14.48 -38.23 26.41
CA PRO A 32 14.15 -39.45 27.14
C PRO A 32 14.65 -40.74 26.48
N ALA A 33 14.75 -40.74 25.14
CA ALA A 33 15.21 -41.87 24.33
C ALA A 33 16.75 -41.99 24.25
N LEU A 34 17.51 -41.12 24.92
CA LEU A 34 18.98 -41.10 24.82
C LEU A 34 19.59 -42.42 25.34
N THR A 35 20.36 -43.08 24.47
CA THR A 35 21.10 -44.31 24.80
C THR A 35 22.47 -44.01 25.42
N LYS A 36 23.04 -45.01 26.10
CA LYS A 36 24.37 -44.89 26.74
C LYS A 36 25.47 -44.69 25.70
N GLU A 37 25.36 -45.36 24.56
CA GLU A 37 26.32 -45.34 23.45
C GLU A 37 26.40 -43.95 22.79
N GLU A 38 25.24 -43.35 22.49
CA GLU A 38 25.14 -42.00 21.93
C GLU A 38 25.66 -40.92 22.89
N PHE A 39 25.44 -41.11 24.20
CA PHE A 39 25.95 -40.20 25.22
C PHE A 39 27.47 -40.29 25.38
N HIS A 40 28.04 -41.48 25.42
CA HIS A 40 29.48 -41.65 25.65
C HIS A 40 30.32 -41.16 24.47
N GLY A 41 29.85 -41.33 23.24
CA GLY A 41 30.53 -40.79 22.04
C GLY A 41 30.45 -39.27 21.90
N ASN A 42 29.32 -38.66 22.31
CA ASN A 42 29.04 -37.23 22.06
C ASN A 42 28.89 -36.39 23.34
N ARG A 43 29.43 -36.84 24.48
CA ARG A 43 29.23 -36.18 25.77
C ARG A 43 29.57 -34.69 25.76
N LEU A 44 30.69 -34.31 25.14
CA LEU A 44 31.12 -32.91 25.06
C LEU A 44 30.15 -32.07 24.23
N LEU A 45 29.62 -32.61 23.14
CA LEU A 45 28.64 -31.94 22.28
C LEU A 45 27.30 -31.73 23.00
N TRP A 46 26.83 -32.72 23.77
CA TRP A 46 25.63 -32.57 24.62
C TRP A 46 25.80 -31.48 25.67
N LEU A 47 26.95 -31.43 26.33
CA LEU A 47 27.24 -30.41 27.34
C LEU A 47 27.35 -29.03 26.71
N ALA A 48 28.01 -28.90 25.56
CA ALA A 48 28.07 -27.66 24.79
C ALA A 48 26.68 -27.19 24.36
N ALA A 49 25.83 -28.11 23.92
CA ALA A 49 24.48 -27.80 23.47
C ALA A 49 23.59 -27.29 24.61
N VAL A 50 23.64 -27.93 25.78
CA VAL A 50 22.90 -27.49 26.97
C VAL A 50 23.45 -26.18 27.51
N ASP A 51 24.78 -26.02 27.54
CA ASP A 51 25.42 -24.78 27.97
C ASP A 51 24.98 -23.61 27.09
N LYS A 52 24.96 -23.81 25.76
CA LYS A 52 24.52 -22.80 24.80
C LYS A 52 23.02 -22.51 24.88
N LEU A 53 22.20 -23.52 25.15
CA LEU A 53 20.76 -23.35 25.35
C LEU A 53 20.47 -22.47 26.58
N ILE A 54 21.18 -22.70 27.68
CA ILE A 54 21.02 -21.94 28.92
C ILE A 54 21.61 -20.53 28.77
N GLU A 55 22.78 -20.40 28.15
CA GLU A 55 23.41 -19.11 27.86
C GLU A 55 22.49 -18.22 27.02
N SER A 56 21.78 -18.79 26.05
CA SER A 56 20.84 -18.08 25.18
C SER A 56 19.42 -17.97 25.75
N PHE A 57 19.18 -18.42 26.99
CA PHE A 57 17.84 -18.46 27.60
C PHE A 57 16.77 -19.13 26.71
N GLY A 58 17.16 -20.15 25.95
CA GLY A 58 16.28 -20.88 25.06
C GLY A 58 16.09 -20.29 23.66
N GLU A 59 16.76 -19.19 23.31
CA GLU A 59 16.72 -18.62 21.95
C GLU A 59 17.51 -19.48 20.94
N VAL A 60 18.53 -20.20 21.39
CA VAL A 60 19.39 -21.02 20.52
C VAL A 60 19.41 -22.47 21.02
N CYS A 61 18.75 -23.35 20.27
CA CYS A 61 18.80 -24.79 20.48
C CYS A 61 19.66 -25.45 19.40
N VAL A 62 20.79 -26.04 19.80
CA VAL A 62 21.74 -26.68 18.88
C VAL A 62 21.70 -28.20 19.01
N LEU A 63 21.95 -28.91 17.91
CA LEU A 63 22.09 -30.36 17.93
C LEU A 63 23.22 -30.77 18.91
N PRO A 64 23.07 -31.88 19.65
CA PRO A 64 22.06 -32.94 19.50
C PRO A 64 20.76 -32.74 20.30
N LEU A 65 20.51 -31.57 20.90
CA LEU A 65 19.25 -31.33 21.61
C LEU A 65 18.05 -31.38 20.65
N PRO A 66 16.92 -31.96 21.09
CA PRO A 66 15.69 -31.93 20.29
C PRO A 66 15.18 -30.49 20.19
N SER A 67 14.51 -30.14 19.08
CA SER A 67 14.10 -28.75 18.81
C SER A 67 13.15 -28.16 19.85
N ASP A 68 12.41 -29.01 20.56
CA ASP A 68 11.48 -28.62 21.60
C ASP A 68 12.13 -28.49 22.99
N ALA A 69 13.39 -28.88 23.16
CA ALA A 69 14.14 -28.72 24.42
C ALA A 69 14.13 -27.28 24.94
N GLY A 70 14.34 -26.31 24.03
CA GLY A 70 14.29 -24.89 24.37
C GLY A 70 12.89 -24.43 24.79
N HIS A 71 11.85 -24.89 24.10
CA HIS A 71 10.47 -24.54 24.42
C HIS A 71 9.99 -25.13 25.76
N ARG A 72 10.45 -26.34 26.10
CA ARG A 72 10.11 -26.98 27.39
C ARG A 72 10.72 -26.25 28.58
N LEU A 73 11.95 -25.76 28.45
CA LEU A 73 12.64 -25.02 29.52
C LEU A 73 12.29 -23.53 29.56
N PHE A 74 12.05 -22.93 28.40
CA PHE A 74 11.79 -21.50 28.25
C PHE A 74 10.51 -21.26 27.44
N PRO A 75 9.32 -21.58 27.99
CA PRO A 75 8.04 -21.44 27.29
C PRO A 75 7.72 -19.98 26.91
N SER A 76 8.32 -18.99 27.59
CA SER A 76 8.16 -17.58 27.25
C SER A 76 8.81 -17.18 25.93
N VAL A 77 9.84 -17.91 25.46
CA VAL A 77 10.57 -17.60 24.22
C VAL A 77 9.67 -17.71 22.99
N PRO A 78 9.01 -18.86 22.70
CA PRO A 78 8.13 -18.97 21.54
C PRO A 78 6.94 -18.02 21.64
N PHE A 79 6.45 -17.71 22.85
CA PHE A 79 5.41 -16.70 23.06
C PHE A 79 5.88 -15.30 22.65
N ARG A 80 7.04 -14.84 23.13
CA ARG A 80 7.62 -13.54 22.78
C ARG A 80 7.94 -13.44 21.29
N GLU A 81 8.43 -14.51 20.68
CA GLU A 81 8.64 -14.57 19.23
C GLU A 81 7.33 -14.48 18.45
N GLY A 82 6.30 -15.20 18.88
CA GLY A 82 4.96 -15.13 18.31
C GLY A 82 4.39 -13.71 18.36
N GLU A 83 4.49 -13.06 19.52
CA GLU A 83 4.05 -11.66 19.69
C GLU A 83 4.86 -10.69 18.82
N ARG A 84 6.19 -10.83 18.78
CA ARG A 84 7.04 -10.00 17.88
C ARG A 84 6.64 -10.19 16.41
N ARG A 85 6.36 -11.42 15.98
CA ARG A 85 5.90 -11.71 14.61
C ARG A 85 4.55 -11.06 14.35
N ARG A 86 3.58 -11.21 15.25
CA ARG A 86 2.26 -10.58 15.16
C ARG A 86 2.37 -9.06 15.05
N GLN A 87 3.10 -8.43 15.97
CA GLN A 87 3.31 -6.98 15.96
C GLN A 87 3.98 -6.52 14.68
N LYS A 88 4.99 -7.24 14.17
CA LYS A 88 5.65 -6.93 12.90
C LYS A 88 4.66 -6.97 11.72
N THR A 89 3.80 -7.99 11.68
CA THR A 89 2.75 -8.10 10.67
C THR A 89 1.78 -6.92 10.76
N THR A 90 1.25 -6.63 11.95
CA THR A 90 0.34 -5.49 12.16
C THR A 90 0.94 -4.15 11.76
N LEU A 91 2.20 -3.88 12.12
CA LEU A 91 2.88 -2.65 11.73
C LEU A 91 3.09 -2.56 10.21
N THR A 92 3.36 -3.69 9.56
CA THR A 92 3.54 -3.77 8.11
C THR A 92 2.21 -3.50 7.39
N GLU A 93 1.12 -4.12 7.85
CA GLU A 93 -0.23 -3.89 7.34
C GLU A 93 -0.66 -2.44 7.50
N GLN A 94 -0.45 -1.85 8.68
CA GLN A 94 -0.75 -0.44 8.94
C GLN A 94 0.04 0.50 8.02
N LYS A 95 1.32 0.21 7.79
CA LYS A 95 2.15 0.99 6.86
C LYS A 95 1.55 0.99 5.46
N TYR A 96 1.21 -0.19 4.93
CA TYR A 96 0.64 -0.30 3.58
C TYR A 96 -0.79 0.24 3.48
N SER A 97 -1.60 0.15 4.55
CA SER A 97 -2.91 0.80 4.58
C SER A 97 -2.77 2.31 4.44
N ARG A 98 -1.94 2.94 5.28
CA ARG A 98 -1.69 4.39 5.23
C ARG A 98 -1.12 4.85 3.91
N GLN A 99 -0.26 4.02 3.29
CA GLN A 99 0.26 4.34 1.97
C GLN A 99 -0.85 4.35 0.91
N ARG A 100 -1.71 3.32 0.89
CA ARG A 100 -2.83 3.23 -0.06
C ARG A 100 -3.84 4.35 0.13
N GLU A 101 -4.17 4.70 1.38
CA GLU A 101 -5.05 5.82 1.72
C GLU A 101 -4.50 7.14 1.16
N ARG A 102 -3.22 7.44 1.41
CA ARG A 102 -2.57 8.65 0.87
C ARG A 102 -2.51 8.69 -0.65
N GLU A 103 -2.28 7.54 -1.29
CA GLU A 103 -2.29 7.44 -2.75
C GLU A 103 -3.69 7.67 -3.31
N ALA A 104 -4.73 7.14 -2.66
CA ALA A 104 -6.12 7.37 -3.05
C ALA A 104 -6.53 8.84 -2.88
N GLU A 105 -6.22 9.46 -1.74
CA GLU A 105 -6.46 10.89 -1.49
C GLU A 105 -5.74 11.78 -2.52
N ARG A 106 -4.50 11.43 -2.88
CA ARG A 106 -3.74 12.16 -3.91
C ARG A 106 -4.40 12.04 -5.27
N ARG A 107 -4.79 10.83 -5.68
CA ARG A 107 -5.47 10.60 -6.96
C ARG A 107 -6.79 11.36 -7.04
N GLU A 108 -7.56 11.37 -5.96
CA GLU A 108 -8.80 12.14 -5.87
C GLU A 108 -8.52 13.64 -6.04
N LEU A 109 -7.54 14.18 -5.32
CA LEU A 109 -7.19 15.61 -5.45
C LEU A 109 -6.68 15.96 -6.85
N GLU A 110 -5.85 15.10 -7.45
CA GLU A 110 -5.37 15.25 -8.83
C GLU A 110 -6.54 15.25 -9.81
N TYR A 111 -7.50 14.33 -9.63
CA TYR A 111 -8.71 14.25 -10.44
C TYR A 111 -9.56 15.52 -10.30
N GLN A 112 -9.85 15.96 -9.09
CA GLN A 112 -10.61 17.19 -8.83
C GLN A 112 -9.91 18.42 -9.42
N THR A 113 -8.58 18.46 -9.39
CA THR A 113 -7.79 19.53 -10.02
C THR A 113 -7.93 19.49 -11.54
N CYS A 114 -7.80 18.32 -12.17
CA CYS A 114 -8.01 18.15 -13.61
C CYS A 114 -9.43 18.52 -14.02
N PHE A 115 -10.45 18.10 -13.26
CA PHE A 115 -11.85 18.45 -13.49
C PHE A 115 -12.06 19.97 -13.44
N ALA A 116 -11.56 20.63 -12.40
CA ALA A 116 -11.64 22.08 -12.26
C ALA A 116 -10.91 22.80 -13.40
N GLN A 117 -9.73 22.30 -13.80
CA GLN A 117 -8.99 22.84 -14.95
C GLN A 117 -9.76 22.65 -16.25
N ALA A 118 -10.36 21.50 -16.50
CA ALA A 118 -11.18 21.24 -17.68
C ALA A 118 -12.38 22.19 -17.76
N GLN A 119 -13.03 22.45 -16.62
CA GLN A 119 -14.13 23.42 -16.54
C GLN A 119 -13.67 24.85 -16.82
N ILE A 120 -12.55 25.27 -16.24
CA ILE A 120 -11.97 26.59 -16.49
C ILE A 120 -11.56 26.74 -17.96
N ASP A 121 -10.89 25.73 -18.51
CA ASP A 121 -10.44 25.69 -19.90
C ASP A 121 -11.62 25.81 -20.87
N LEU A 122 -12.71 25.07 -20.62
CA LEU A 122 -13.92 25.15 -21.45
C LEU A 122 -14.51 26.56 -21.52
N ALA A 123 -14.42 27.35 -20.43
CA ALA A 123 -14.90 28.73 -20.42
C ALA A 123 -14.18 29.64 -21.44
N PHE A 124 -12.99 29.24 -21.91
CA PHE A 124 -12.21 29.95 -22.93
C PHE A 124 -12.44 29.47 -24.36
N HIS A 125 -13.27 28.44 -24.57
CA HIS A 125 -13.61 27.94 -25.90
C HIS A 125 -14.89 28.57 -26.45
N THR A 126 -14.92 28.76 -27.77
CA THR A 126 -16.15 28.99 -28.55
C THR A 126 -16.76 27.67 -29.00
N PRO A 127 -18.06 27.61 -29.33
CA PRO A 127 -18.70 26.49 -30.03
C PRO A 127 -17.86 25.94 -31.18
N ALA A 128 -17.33 26.80 -32.05
CA ALA A 128 -16.48 26.37 -33.17
C ALA A 128 -15.18 25.63 -32.77
N THR A 129 -14.67 25.86 -31.54
CA THR A 129 -13.40 25.32 -31.03
C THR A 129 -13.56 24.26 -29.94
N VAL A 130 -14.78 23.91 -29.54
CA VAL A 130 -15.04 22.98 -28.43
C VAL A 130 -14.50 21.56 -28.68
N GLY A 131 -14.31 21.18 -29.94
CA GLY A 131 -13.67 19.91 -30.31
C GLY A 131 -12.22 19.77 -29.83
N SER A 132 -11.45 20.85 -29.76
CA SER A 132 -10.07 20.79 -29.25
C SER A 132 -10.03 20.61 -27.74
N TRP A 133 -11.01 21.17 -27.01
CA TRP A 133 -11.19 20.94 -25.59
C TRP A 133 -11.47 19.45 -25.30
N LEU A 134 -12.41 18.83 -26.03
CA LEU A 134 -12.70 17.41 -25.84
C LEU A 134 -11.47 16.55 -26.08
N SER A 135 -10.75 16.77 -27.18
CA SER A 135 -9.55 16.00 -27.50
C SER A 135 -8.45 16.12 -26.44
N ARG A 136 -8.39 17.25 -25.71
CA ARG A 136 -7.41 17.49 -24.66
C ARG A 136 -7.75 16.76 -23.36
N TRP A 137 -9.03 16.72 -23.01
CA TRP A 137 -9.50 16.19 -21.72
C TRP A 137 -10.05 14.76 -21.80
N SER A 138 -10.32 14.25 -23.00
CA SER A 138 -10.72 12.86 -23.23
C SER A 138 -9.67 11.89 -22.70
N GLY A 139 -10.06 11.02 -21.78
CA GLY A 139 -9.16 10.04 -21.14
C GLY A 139 -8.38 10.57 -19.92
N VAL A 140 -8.48 11.88 -19.61
CA VAL A 140 -7.95 12.48 -18.38
C VAL A 140 -9.06 12.67 -17.34
N VAL A 141 -10.24 13.11 -17.79
CA VAL A 141 -11.46 13.24 -17.00
C VAL A 141 -12.49 12.25 -17.54
N GLU A 142 -13.37 11.76 -16.68
CA GLU A 142 -14.43 10.83 -17.07
C GLU A 142 -15.43 11.49 -18.01
N GLU A 143 -15.99 10.71 -18.95
CA GLU A 143 -16.87 11.24 -19.99
C GLU A 143 -18.14 11.89 -19.40
N HIS A 144 -18.70 11.31 -18.34
CA HIS A 144 -19.87 11.84 -17.64
C HIS A 144 -19.63 13.23 -17.02
N ASP A 145 -18.43 13.43 -16.49
CA ASP A 145 -18.02 14.67 -15.86
C ASP A 145 -17.78 15.76 -16.92
N LEU A 146 -17.15 15.39 -18.03
CA LEU A 146 -17.01 16.27 -19.18
C LEU A 146 -18.37 16.66 -19.78
N GLU A 147 -19.31 15.72 -19.87
CA GLU A 147 -20.68 15.98 -20.32
C GLU A 147 -21.40 16.98 -19.41
N THR A 148 -21.24 16.82 -18.09
CA THR A 148 -21.80 17.73 -17.08
C THR A 148 -21.26 19.15 -17.24
N ILE A 149 -19.94 19.28 -17.41
CA ILE A 149 -19.29 20.58 -17.65
C ILE A 149 -19.80 21.19 -18.97
N PHE A 150 -19.88 20.39 -20.04
CA PHE A 150 -20.34 20.81 -21.36
C PHE A 150 -21.76 21.38 -21.31
N TRP A 151 -22.72 20.68 -20.70
CA TRP A 151 -24.10 21.15 -20.61
C TRP A 151 -24.24 22.47 -19.83
N GLY A 152 -23.44 22.66 -18.78
CA GLY A 152 -23.39 23.94 -18.05
C GLY A 152 -22.83 25.09 -18.87
N TRP A 153 -21.96 24.79 -19.85
CA TRP A 153 -21.38 25.76 -20.77
C TRP A 153 -22.26 26.03 -22.00
N CYS A 154 -22.95 25.02 -22.54
CA CYS A 154 -23.79 25.13 -23.74
C CYS A 154 -24.84 26.24 -23.64
N GLY A 155 -25.50 26.36 -22.49
CA GLY A 155 -26.54 27.36 -22.27
C GLY A 155 -26.07 28.81 -22.32
N ARG A 156 -24.75 29.05 -22.42
CA ARG A 156 -24.17 30.40 -22.51
C ARG A 156 -24.18 30.96 -23.95
N PHE A 157 -24.27 30.12 -24.98
CA PHE A 157 -24.04 30.54 -26.36
C PHE A 157 -25.35 30.60 -27.18
N PRO A 158 -25.64 31.73 -27.86
CA PRO A 158 -26.83 31.85 -28.70
C PRO A 158 -26.88 30.88 -29.88
N SER A 159 -25.74 30.48 -30.47
CA SER A 159 -25.71 29.46 -31.53
C SER A 159 -26.18 28.07 -31.05
N LEU A 160 -26.15 27.83 -29.75
CA LEU A 160 -26.56 26.59 -29.11
C LEU A 160 -27.91 26.72 -28.38
N SER A 161 -28.69 27.77 -28.64
CA SER A 161 -29.97 27.98 -27.95
C SER A 161 -31.02 26.89 -28.22
N SER A 162 -30.90 26.18 -29.36
CA SER A 162 -31.74 25.03 -29.72
C SER A 162 -31.17 23.69 -29.22
N PHE A 163 -30.01 23.71 -28.56
CA PHE A 163 -29.33 22.52 -28.04
C PHE A 163 -29.89 22.17 -26.67
N ASP A 164 -30.95 21.37 -26.65
CA ASP A 164 -31.64 20.97 -25.42
C ASP A 164 -31.18 19.58 -24.97
N ARG A 165 -30.68 19.50 -23.73
CA ARG A 165 -30.23 18.28 -23.08
C ARG A 165 -31.25 17.15 -23.16
N PHE A 166 -32.56 17.45 -23.15
CA PHE A 166 -33.60 16.42 -23.23
C PHE A 166 -33.60 15.64 -24.55
N PHE A 167 -33.31 16.29 -25.67
CA PHE A 167 -33.31 15.63 -26.98
C PHE A 167 -32.03 14.83 -27.28
N TRP A 168 -30.98 15.03 -26.48
CA TRP A 168 -29.63 14.53 -26.77
C TRP A 168 -29.09 13.56 -25.70
N GLN A 169 -29.94 13.04 -24.81
CA GLN A 169 -29.53 12.24 -23.65
C GLN A 169 -28.87 10.90 -23.98
N GLU A 170 -29.15 10.32 -25.15
CA GLU A 170 -28.62 9.01 -25.56
C GLU A 170 -27.37 9.11 -26.45
N GLU A 171 -26.97 10.33 -26.82
CA GLU A 171 -25.88 10.57 -27.76
C GLU A 171 -24.54 10.75 -27.01
N PRO A 172 -23.44 10.16 -27.51
CA PRO A 172 -22.14 10.24 -26.86
C PRO A 172 -21.56 11.66 -26.94
N LEU A 173 -20.70 12.02 -25.98
CA LEU A 173 -20.21 13.40 -25.83
C LEU A 173 -19.50 13.92 -27.09
N TRP A 174 -18.74 13.06 -27.76
CA TRP A 174 -18.03 13.44 -29.00
C TRP A 174 -18.99 13.91 -30.10
N ARG A 175 -20.20 13.33 -30.17
CA ARG A 175 -21.20 13.70 -31.18
C ARG A 175 -21.85 15.04 -30.82
N LEU A 176 -22.17 15.25 -29.54
CA LEU A 176 -22.67 16.53 -29.04
C LEU A 176 -21.71 17.68 -29.35
N ILE A 177 -20.42 17.45 -29.12
CA ILE A 177 -19.34 18.42 -29.34
C ILE A 177 -19.10 18.68 -30.83
N PHE A 178 -19.24 17.65 -31.67
CA PHE A 178 -19.17 17.80 -33.12
C PHE A 178 -20.31 18.69 -33.65
N GLU A 179 -21.55 18.40 -33.25
CA GLU A 179 -22.75 19.15 -33.65
C GLU A 179 -22.73 20.59 -33.12
N ALA A 180 -22.31 20.80 -31.86
CA ALA A 180 -22.10 22.13 -31.31
C ALA A 180 -21.01 22.91 -32.07
N GLY A 181 -19.96 22.21 -32.52
CA GLY A 181 -18.92 22.76 -33.39
C GLY A 181 -19.44 23.23 -34.74
N GLU A 182 -20.29 22.43 -35.39
CA GLU A 182 -20.92 22.78 -36.66
C GLU A 182 -21.92 23.92 -36.50
N ALA A 183 -22.75 23.90 -35.45
CA ALA A 183 -23.68 25.00 -35.14
C ALA A 183 -22.93 26.32 -34.92
N GLY A 184 -21.80 26.29 -34.20
CA GLY A 184 -20.93 27.45 -34.00
C GLY A 184 -20.28 27.95 -35.30
N ARG A 185 -19.82 27.05 -36.17
CA ARG A 185 -19.21 27.41 -37.46
C ARG A 185 -20.24 27.98 -38.44
N GLY A 186 -21.44 27.41 -38.46
CA GLY A 186 -22.56 27.79 -39.31
C GLY A 186 -23.33 29.03 -38.85
N ALA A 187 -23.10 29.53 -37.64
CA ALA A 187 -23.76 30.71 -37.10
C ALA A 187 -23.41 31.99 -37.90
N PRO A 188 -24.33 32.98 -37.99
CA PRO A 188 -24.06 34.26 -38.62
C PRO A 188 -22.83 34.95 -38.03
N VAL A 189 -22.11 35.72 -38.85
CA VAL A 189 -20.86 36.41 -38.45
C VAL A 189 -21.05 37.28 -37.20
N GLN A 190 -22.22 37.91 -37.06
CA GLN A 190 -22.57 38.76 -35.92
C GLN A 190 -22.70 37.95 -34.63
N VAL A 191 -23.30 36.76 -34.70
CA VAL A 191 -23.44 35.83 -33.56
C VAL A 191 -22.07 35.31 -33.16
N ARG A 192 -21.26 34.86 -34.12
CA ARG A 192 -19.88 34.41 -33.83
C ARG A 192 -19.01 35.50 -33.20
N ALA A 193 -19.12 36.74 -33.68
CA ALA A 193 -18.40 37.86 -33.10
C ALA A 193 -18.85 38.10 -31.65
N LEU A 194 -20.16 38.09 -31.39
CA LEU A 194 -20.71 38.21 -30.04
C LEU A 194 -20.25 37.08 -29.12
N GLU A 195 -20.28 35.83 -29.57
CA GLU A 195 -19.81 34.67 -28.81
C GLU A 195 -18.31 34.74 -28.51
N GLN A 196 -17.54 35.27 -29.45
CA GLN A 196 -16.14 35.57 -29.23
C GLN A 196 -15.99 36.62 -28.12
N TRP A 197 -16.81 37.66 -28.05
CA TRP A 197 -16.80 38.64 -26.95
C TRP A 197 -17.24 38.08 -25.58
N MET A 198 -18.04 37.01 -25.56
CA MET A 198 -18.54 36.39 -24.32
C MET A 198 -17.49 35.54 -23.56
N ILE A 199 -16.36 35.23 -24.20
CA ILE A 199 -15.27 34.48 -23.57
C ILE A 199 -14.43 35.41 -22.66
N PRO A 200 -14.19 35.03 -21.38
CA PRO A 200 -13.38 35.81 -20.45
C PRO A 200 -11.93 36.00 -20.95
N ASN A 201 -11.28 37.10 -20.54
CA ASN A 201 -9.91 37.52 -20.89
C ASN A 201 -9.59 37.58 -22.39
N LYS A 202 -9.54 38.82 -22.90
CA LYS A 202 -9.11 39.18 -24.27
C LYS A 202 -7.70 39.77 -24.30
N LEU A 203 -6.81 39.30 -23.43
CA LEU A 203 -5.43 39.76 -23.46
C LEU A 203 -4.80 39.26 -24.78
N GLU A 204 -4.85 40.10 -25.79
CA GLU A 204 -3.97 40.01 -26.94
C GLU A 204 -2.55 40.08 -26.35
N ASN A 205 -1.81 38.98 -26.45
CA ASN A 205 -0.36 39.01 -26.25
C ASN A 205 0.19 39.92 -27.36
N ALA A 206 0.26 41.22 -27.09
CA ALA A 206 1.04 42.17 -27.86
C ALA A 206 2.51 41.77 -27.70
N ILE A 207 3.00 40.99 -28.67
CA ILE A 207 4.43 40.77 -28.93
C ILE A 207 4.73 41.44 -30.27
#